data_AF-A0A3D2WVI6-F1
#
_entry.id   AF-A0A3D2WVI6-F1
#
_cell.length_a   1.000
_cell.length_b   1.000
_cell.length_c   1.000
_cell.angle_alpha   90.00
_cell.angle_beta   90.00
_cell.angle_gamma   90.00
#
_symmetry.space_group_name_H-M   'P 1'
#
loop_
_entity.id
_entity.type
_entity.pdbx_description
1 polymer ?
#
loop_
_entity_poly.entity_id
_entity_poly.type
_entity_poly.pdbx_seq_one_letter_code
_entity_poly.pdbx_strand_id
1 'polypeptide(L)'
;MINCQINRIADRQLVYQPLEKKLYHAWLFQKYLLSNLQTTDGKKVSIIRTGRRNELEGPDFTEAQILIDDNILTGDVEIHINNADWY
;
A
#
# COMPACT_ATOMS: atom_id res chain seq x y z
N MET A 1 -4.50 -5.39 -4.92
CA MET A 1 -4.13 -6.49 -3.99
C MET A 1 -2.61 -6.60 -3.87
N ILE A 2 -2.02 -5.95 -2.87
CA ILE A 2 -0.73 -6.34 -2.28
C ILE A 2 -1.13 -7.01 -0.97
N ASN A 3 -1.26 -8.34 -0.97
CA ASN A 3 -1.66 -9.10 0.21
C ASN A 3 -0.39 -9.53 0.93
N CYS A 4 0.00 -8.80 1.98
CA CYS A 4 1.09 -9.18 2.86
C CYS A 4 0.48 -9.83 4.12
N GLN A 5 0.42 -11.17 4.13
CA GLN A 5 -0.07 -11.93 5.28
C GLN A 5 0.97 -11.94 6.39
N ILE A 6 0.74 -11.19 7.48
CA ILE A 6 1.48 -11.36 8.74
C ILE A 6 0.57 -12.13 9.71
N ASN A 7 0.98 -13.37 10.00
CA ASN A 7 0.30 -14.29 10.89
C ASN A 7 0.07 -13.68 12.29
N ARG A 8 -1.21 -13.50 12.63
CA ARG A 8 -1.90 -13.87 13.87
C ARG A 8 -1.09 -13.78 15.18
N ILE A 9 -1.29 -12.69 15.92
CA ILE A 9 -1.34 -12.71 17.39
C ILE A 9 -2.71 -12.16 17.79
N ALA A 10 -3.48 -12.99 18.48
CA ALA A 10 -4.77 -12.63 19.03
C ALA A 10 -4.56 -11.80 20.28
N ASP A 11 -5.08 -10.58 20.31
CA ASP A 11 -5.59 -10.04 21.57
C ASP A 11 -6.78 -9.10 21.33
N ARG A 12 -7.73 -9.17 22.27
CA ARG A 12 -9.06 -8.56 22.21
C ARG A 12 -8.97 -7.07 22.47
N GLN A 13 -9.67 -6.31 21.63
CA GLN A 13 -9.81 -4.84 21.64
C GLN A 13 -8.48 -4.11 21.44
N LEU A 14 -8.47 -3.03 20.63
CA LEU A 14 -7.59 -1.84 20.70
C LEU A 14 -7.35 -1.24 19.30
N VAL A 15 -7.89 -0.02 19.09
CA VAL A 15 -7.31 1.07 18.29
C VAL A 15 -6.75 0.68 16.90
N TYR A 16 -7.61 0.58 15.88
CA TYR A 16 -7.22 0.16 14.52
C TYR A 16 -6.57 1.24 13.62
N GLN A 17 -6.57 2.50 14.04
CA GLN A 17 -6.08 3.66 13.28
C GLN A 17 -4.53 3.87 13.17
N PRO A 18 -3.63 3.27 13.99
CA PRO A 18 -2.20 3.60 13.95
C PRO A 18 -1.40 2.82 12.89
N LEU A 19 -1.95 1.76 12.28
CA LEU A 19 -1.20 0.92 11.34
C LEU A 19 -1.38 1.36 9.88
N GLU A 20 -2.58 1.73 9.43
CA GLU A 20 -2.77 2.32 8.09
C GLU A 20 -2.02 3.63 7.96
N LYS A 21 -2.13 4.51 8.95
CA LYS A 21 -1.35 5.76 8.97
C LYS A 21 0.16 5.51 8.82
N LYS A 22 0.69 4.41 9.37
CA LYS A 22 2.10 4.02 9.16
C LYS A 22 2.37 3.57 7.73
N LEU A 23 1.46 2.84 7.09
CA LEU A 23 1.58 2.43 5.69
C LEU A 23 1.52 3.64 4.76
N TYR A 24 0.61 4.60 4.99
CA TYR A 24 0.59 5.88 4.28
C TYR A 24 1.91 6.64 4.41
N HIS A 25 2.44 6.74 5.64
CA HIS A 25 3.74 7.38 5.85
C HIS A 25 4.87 6.60 5.19
N ALA A 26 4.83 5.27 5.18
CA ALA A 26 5.80 4.44 4.49
C ALA A 26 5.77 4.71 2.99
N TRP A 27 4.57 4.73 2.39
CA TRP A 27 4.33 5.09 0.99
C TRP A 27 4.86 6.48 0.68
N LEU A 28 4.37 7.52 1.37
CA LEU A 28 4.70 8.92 1.10
C LEU A 28 6.20 9.20 1.21
N PHE A 29 6.88 8.60 2.19
CA PHE A 29 8.29 8.84 2.44
C PHE A 29 9.22 7.75 1.87
N GLN A 30 8.69 6.77 1.15
CA GLN A 30 9.44 5.64 0.57
C GLN A 30 10.41 5.01 1.58
N LYS A 31 9.95 4.82 2.82
CA LYS A 31 10.81 4.30 3.91
C LYS A 31 11.04 2.80 3.75
N TYR A 32 12.04 2.28 4.47
CA TYR A 32 12.53 0.89 4.47
C TYR A 32 11.46 -0.23 4.47
N LEU A 33 10.24 0.06 4.95
CA LEU A 33 9.08 -0.82 4.87
C LEU A 33 8.72 -1.28 3.44
N LEU A 34 9.13 -0.53 2.41
CA LEU A 34 8.85 -0.83 1.00
C LEU A 34 10.03 -1.51 0.29
N SER A 35 11.05 -1.95 1.03
CA SER A 35 12.10 -2.78 0.44
C SER A 35 11.54 -4.18 0.13
N ASN A 36 11.72 -4.64 -1.11
CA ASN A 36 11.26 -5.94 -1.61
C ASN A 36 9.73 -6.13 -1.73
N LEU A 37 8.99 -5.08 -2.08
CA LEU A 37 7.56 -5.23 -2.41
C LEU A 37 7.38 -6.21 -3.57
N GLN A 38 6.37 -7.07 -3.44
CA GLN A 38 5.97 -8.02 -4.46
C GLN A 38 4.45 -8.08 -4.54
N THR A 39 3.95 -8.38 -5.72
CA THR A 39 2.54 -8.73 -5.91
C THR A 39 2.25 -10.10 -5.30
N THR A 40 0.97 -10.46 -5.16
CA THR A 40 0.57 -11.77 -4.61
C THR A 40 0.97 -12.95 -5.50
N ASP A 41 1.23 -12.70 -6.77
CA ASP A 41 1.77 -13.67 -7.73
C ASP A 41 3.32 -13.60 -7.86
N GLY A 42 4.01 -12.87 -6.97
CA GLY A 42 5.46 -12.89 -6.84
C GLY A 42 6.23 -11.95 -7.79
N LYS A 43 5.54 -11.07 -8.52
CA LYS A 43 6.19 -10.07 -9.36
C LYS A 43 6.82 -8.99 -8.50
N LYS A 44 8.00 -8.50 -8.90
CA LYS A 44 8.68 -7.43 -8.15
C LYS A 44 7.96 -6.11 -8.35
N VAL A 45 7.81 -5.35 -7.28
CA VAL A 45 7.18 -4.04 -7.28
C VAL A 45 8.18 -3.00 -6.80
N SER A 46 8.36 -1.94 -7.58
CA SER A 46 9.13 -0.75 -7.17
C SER A 46 8.30 0.50 -7.41
N ILE A 47 8.26 1.39 -6.43
CA ILE A 47 7.50 2.63 -6.56
C ILE A 47 8.43 3.68 -7.15
N ILE A 48 8.10 4.14 -8.36
CA ILE A 48 8.86 5.20 -9.05
C ILE A 48 8.38 6.57 -8.54
N ARG A 49 7.07 6.74 -8.43
CA ARG A 49 6.42 7.96 -7.91
C ARG A 49 5.21 7.57 -7.07
N THR A 50 5.11 8.16 -5.89
CA THR A 50 4.00 7.94 -4.95
C THR A 50 2.65 8.48 -5.42
N GLY A 51 2.66 9.33 -6.46
CA GLY A 51 1.48 10.09 -6.86
C GLY A 51 1.21 11.29 -5.96
N ARG A 52 0.05 11.93 -6.15
CA ARG A 52 -0.44 13.03 -5.31
C ARG A 52 -1.42 12.46 -4.28
N ARG A 53 -1.26 12.86 -3.02
CA ARG A 53 -2.21 12.51 -1.97
C ARG A 53 -3.59 13.06 -2.32
N ASN A 54 -4.60 12.21 -2.26
CA ASN A 54 -5.99 12.64 -2.27
C ASN A 54 -6.44 12.87 -0.83
N GLU A 55 -7.10 13.99 -0.57
CA GLU A 55 -7.67 14.31 0.75
C GLU A 55 -9.20 14.26 0.74
N LEU A 56 -9.77 13.87 -0.40
CA LEU A 56 -11.19 13.69 -0.64
C LEU A 56 -11.52 12.19 -0.74
N GLU A 57 -12.78 11.89 -0.97
CA GLU A 57 -13.23 10.51 -1.25
C GLU A 57 -12.55 9.94 -2.50
N GLY A 58 -12.42 8.61 -2.53
CA GLY A 58 -11.75 7.88 -3.60
C GLY A 58 -10.34 7.44 -3.20
N PRO A 59 -9.44 7.20 -4.17
CA PRO A 59 -8.17 6.57 -3.91
C PRO A 59 -7.25 7.45 -3.06
N ASP A 60 -6.45 6.86 -2.17
CA ASP A 60 -5.50 7.56 -1.30
C ASP A 60 -4.47 8.41 -2.03
N PHE A 61 -4.01 7.91 -3.18
CA PHE A 61 -3.08 8.62 -4.05
C PHE A 61 -3.51 8.51 -5.51
N THR A 62 -3.37 9.60 -6.23
CA THR A 62 -3.65 9.67 -7.67
C THR A 62 -2.37 9.82 -8.48
N GLU A 63 -2.38 9.33 -9.72
CA GLU A 63 -1.24 9.48 -10.66
C GLU A 63 0.10 8.90 -10.14
N ALA A 64 0.05 7.83 -9.36
CA ALA A 64 1.25 7.09 -8.94
C ALA A 64 1.89 6.38 -10.13
N GLN A 65 3.21 6.17 -10.06
CA GLN A 65 3.94 5.37 -11.04
C GLN A 65 4.67 4.23 -10.34
N ILE A 66 4.38 3.00 -10.79
CA ILE A 66 4.89 1.77 -10.19
C ILE A 66 5.50 0.92 -11.29
N LEU A 67 6.70 0.43 -11.07
CA LEU A 67 7.32 -0.62 -11.87
C LEU A 67 6.88 -1.97 -11.33
N ILE A 68 6.25 -2.78 -12.16
CA ILE A 68 5.96 -4.19 -11.87
C ILE A 68 6.74 -5.04 -12.87
N ASP A 69 7.71 -5.80 -12.37
CA ASP A 69 8.80 -6.40 -13.15
C ASP A 69 9.45 -5.39 -14.11
N ASP A 70 9.17 -5.47 -15.41
CA ASP A 70 9.73 -4.57 -16.44
C ASP A 70 8.69 -3.56 -16.99
N ASN A 71 7.48 -3.53 -16.43
CA ASN A 71 6.39 -2.68 -16.90
C ASN A 71 6.12 -1.51 -15.97
N ILE A 72 6.17 -0.29 -16.51
CA ILE A 72 5.77 0.91 -15.78
C ILE A 72 4.27 1.11 -15.93
N LEU A 73 3.57 1.12 -14.79
CA LEU A 73 2.14 1.42 -14.71
C LEU A 73 1.96 2.82 -14.11
N THR A 74 0.98 3.56 -14.63
CA THR A 74 0.51 4.82 -14.06
C THR A 74 -0.95 4.67 -13.66
N GLY A 75 -1.30 5.06 -12.44
CA GLY A 75 -2.68 4.96 -11.96
C GLY A 75 -2.83 5.35 -10.50
N ASP A 76 -4.01 5.08 -9.96
CA ASP A 76 -4.36 5.43 -8.58
C ASP A 76 -4.02 4.29 -7.61
N VAL A 77 -3.79 4.64 -6.34
CA VAL A 77 -3.34 3.72 -5.30
C VAL A 77 -4.21 3.87 -4.07
N GLU A 78 -4.65 2.73 -3.54
CA GLU A 78 -5.37 2.59 -2.28
C GLU A 78 -4.59 1.74 -1.29
N ILE A 79 -4.54 2.18 -0.03
CA ILE A 79 -3.80 1.58 1.07
C ILE A 79 -4.76 1.21 2.20
N HIS A 80 -4.99 -0.09 2.34
CA HIS A 80 -5.74 -0.66 3.46
C HIS A 80 -4.99 -1.83 4.08
N ILE A 81 -5.24 -2.10 5.37
CA ILE A 81 -4.71 -3.30 6.03
C ILE A 81 -5.39 -4.56 5.48
N ASN A 82 -6.69 -4.50 5.24
CA ASN A 82 -7.48 -5.63 4.78
C ASN A 82 -8.03 -5.38 3.38
N ASN A 83 -7.77 -6.33 2.48
CA ASN A 83 -8.39 -6.41 1.16
C ASN A 83 -9.93 -6.50 1.23
N ALA A 84 -10.49 -7.05 2.32
CA ALA A 84 -11.93 -7.24 2.48
C ALA A 84 -12.72 -5.92 2.67
N ASP A 85 -12.03 -4.81 2.93
CA ASP A 85 -12.63 -3.48 3.11
C ASP A 85 -12.68 -2.67 1.80
N TRP A 86 -12.39 -3.30 0.65
CA TRP A 86 -12.62 -2.71 -0.67
C TRP A 86 -14.15 -2.68 -0.96
N TYR A 87 -14.73 -1.48 -1.01
CA TYR A 87 -16.12 -1.21 -1.45
C TYR A 87 -16.20 -0.92 -2.96
#